data_AF-A0A660XGH3-F1
#
_entry.id   AF-A0A660XGH3-F1
#
_cell.length_a   1.000
_cell.length_b   1.000
_cell.length_c   1.000
_cell.angle_alpha   90.00
_cell.angle_beta   90.00
_cell.angle_gamma   90.00
#
_symmetry.space_group_name_H-M   'P 1'
#
loop_
_entity.id
_entity.type
_entity.pdbx_description
1 polymer ?
#
loop_
_entity_poly.entity_id
_entity_poly.type
_entity_poly.pdbx_seq_one_letter_code
_entity_poly.pdbx_strand_id
1 'polypeptide(L)'
;MKISLSMLKSIWLFLIVILIMAGRGLPVLVLVIFLILALAAPLIREFRKRTDLDERQIHISRFSSHIAFYIYIALVLLVMVNKFIAVGENPSNEFYMLLLVPMVIKFFISVFQNYEPIKAARSIGFLFGGSWLLFVILSHGISIEFIIEALPFLLLIAAAWLSCRYPRPSGIVYTVLGLATVYFYIRSNFDFYVKLIMFTILSLPLLLSGVAIFLSINIRKGEL
;
A
#
# COMPACT_ATOMS: atom_id res chain seq x y z
N MET A 1 10.81 -6.89 33.74
CA MET A 1 11.21 -7.39 32.40
C MET A 1 10.66 -6.61 31.20
N LYS A 2 9.52 -5.90 31.27
CA LYS A 2 8.99 -5.12 30.12
C LYS A 2 9.80 -3.86 29.78
N ILE A 3 10.45 -3.23 30.77
CA ILE A 3 11.18 -1.96 30.59
C ILE A 3 12.48 -2.15 29.81
N SER A 4 13.23 -3.23 30.06
CA SER A 4 14.50 -3.52 29.38
C SER A 4 14.32 -3.77 27.88
N LEU A 5 13.21 -4.41 27.48
CA LEU A 5 12.90 -4.66 26.08
C LEU A 5 12.55 -3.37 25.31
N SER A 6 11.94 -2.38 25.97
CA SER A 6 11.59 -1.10 25.36
C SER A 6 12.81 -0.18 25.21
N MET A 7 13.69 -0.17 26.21
CA MET A 7 14.99 0.52 26.14
C MET A 7 15.87 -0.06 25.05
N LEU A 8 15.97 -1.39 24.96
CA LEU A 8 16.76 -2.06 23.93
C LEU A 8 16.28 -1.67 22.52
N LYS A 9 14.97 -1.66 22.27
CA LYS A 9 14.39 -1.21 20.99
C LYS A 9 14.72 0.24 20.65
N SER A 10 14.69 1.12 21.65
CA SER A 10 14.97 2.56 21.48
C SER A 10 16.45 2.81 21.21
N ILE A 11 17.35 2.12 21.93
CA ILE A 11 18.80 2.16 21.72
C ILE A 11 19.15 1.61 20.33
N TRP A 12 18.52 0.51 19.91
CA TRP A 12 18.72 -0.06 18.58
C TRP A 12 18.27 0.91 17.48
N LEU A 13 17.11 1.56 17.65
CA LEU A 13 16.60 2.55 16.70
C LEU A 13 17.48 3.82 16.65
N PHE A 14 18.03 4.23 17.79
CA PHE A 14 19.00 5.32 17.86
C PHE A 14 20.32 4.99 17.16
N LEU A 15 20.84 3.77 17.31
CA LEU A 15 22.03 3.29 16.59
C LEU A 15 21.82 3.23 15.08
N ILE A 16 20.64 2.81 14.61
CA ILE A 16 20.24 2.89 13.19
C ILE A 16 20.33 4.33 12.70
N VAL A 17 19.77 5.28 13.44
CA VAL A 17 19.77 6.71 13.07
C VAL A 17 21.20 7.24 12.97
N ILE A 18 22.07 6.91 13.94
CA ILE A 18 23.48 7.30 13.92
C ILE A 18 24.22 6.69 12.71
N LEU A 19 24.00 5.40 12.41
CA LEU A 19 24.63 4.73 11.27
C LEU A 19 24.20 5.34 9.93
N ILE A 20 22.94 5.77 9.83
CA ILE A 20 22.42 6.53 8.69
C ILE A 20 23.11 7.90 8.59
N MET A 21 23.23 8.64 9.70
CA MET A 21 23.85 9.96 9.72
C MET A 21 25.36 9.92 9.47
N ALA A 22 26.05 8.84 9.83
CA ALA A 22 27.48 8.65 9.60
C ALA A 22 27.85 8.34 8.14
N GLY A 23 26.90 8.43 7.20
CA GLY A 23 27.15 8.30 5.76
C GLY A 23 27.49 6.89 5.28
N ARG A 24 27.53 5.89 6.17
CA ARG A 24 27.80 4.49 5.80
C ARG A 24 26.58 3.75 5.26
N GLY A 25 25.40 4.39 5.31
CA GLY A 25 24.13 3.77 4.93
C GLY A 25 23.84 2.53 5.77
N LEU A 26 22.62 1.98 5.63
CA LEU A 26 22.34 0.64 6.12
C LEU A 26 22.38 -0.33 4.95
N PRO A 27 22.88 -1.56 5.13
CA PRO A 27 22.75 -2.59 4.12
C PRO A 27 21.27 -2.74 3.75
N VAL A 28 20.95 -2.82 2.45
CA VAL A 28 19.57 -2.93 1.94
C VAL A 28 18.81 -4.07 2.64
N LEU A 29 19.49 -5.19 2.92
CA LEU A 29 18.94 -6.34 3.62
C LEU A 29 18.39 -5.99 5.02
N VAL A 30 19.08 -5.11 5.75
CA VAL A 30 18.63 -4.62 7.06
C VAL A 30 17.34 -3.80 6.91
N LEU A 31 17.28 -2.92 5.92
CA LEU A 31 16.09 -2.10 5.63
C LEU A 31 14.88 -2.97 5.22
N VAL A 32 15.10 -4.04 4.46
CA VAL A 32 14.05 -5.00 4.08
C VAL A 32 13.50 -5.74 5.29
N ILE A 33 14.36 -6.19 6.22
CA ILE A 33 13.91 -6.80 7.48
C ILE A 33 13.04 -5.80 8.27
N PHE A 34 13.47 -4.54 8.35
CA PHE A 34 12.68 -3.48 8.99
C PHE A 34 11.34 -3.25 8.30
N LEU A 35 11.30 -3.25 6.98
CA LEU A 35 10.05 -3.15 6.22
C LEU A 35 9.09 -4.29 6.59
N ILE A 36 9.58 -5.53 6.57
CA ILE A 36 8.76 -6.70 6.92
C ILE A 36 8.23 -6.57 8.35
N LEU A 37 9.08 -6.23 9.32
CA LEU A 37 8.66 -6.05 10.71
C LEU A 37 7.69 -4.88 10.88
N ALA A 38 7.93 -3.76 10.20
CA ALA A 38 7.10 -2.57 10.24
C ALA A 38 5.71 -2.80 9.62
N LEU A 39 5.59 -3.71 8.65
CA LEU A 39 4.32 -4.09 8.03
C LEU A 39 3.61 -5.22 8.74
N ALA A 40 4.35 -6.27 9.12
CA ALA A 40 3.78 -7.44 9.77
C ALA A 40 3.27 -7.12 11.17
N ALA A 41 3.97 -6.29 11.94
CA ALA A 41 3.56 -6.00 13.32
C ALA A 41 2.19 -5.29 13.41
N PRO A 42 1.88 -4.23 12.62
CA PRO A 42 0.54 -3.66 12.57
C PRO A 42 -0.52 -4.64 12.07
N LEU A 43 -0.23 -5.40 11.01
CA LEU A 43 -1.17 -6.37 10.44
C LEU A 43 -1.54 -7.46 11.45
N ILE A 44 -0.55 -8.14 12.02
CA ILE A 44 -0.76 -9.17 13.06
C ILE A 44 -1.51 -8.58 14.24
N ARG A 45 -1.17 -7.34 14.64
CA ARG A 45 -1.83 -6.69 15.77
C ARG A 45 -3.30 -6.42 15.51
N GLU A 46 -3.63 -5.99 14.31
CA GLU A 46 -4.99 -5.57 13.96
C GLU A 46 -5.93 -6.76 13.76
N PHE A 47 -5.42 -7.85 13.17
CA PHE A 47 -6.22 -9.06 12.94
C PHE A 47 -6.27 -10.01 14.15
N ARG A 48 -5.42 -9.81 15.16
CA ARG A 48 -5.48 -10.59 16.39
C ARG A 48 -6.62 -10.07 17.27
N LYS A 49 -7.65 -10.91 17.45
CA LYS A 49 -8.79 -10.67 18.36
C LYS A 49 -8.23 -10.37 19.77
N ARG A 50 -8.35 -9.12 20.21
CA ARG A 50 -7.89 -8.63 21.52
C ARG A 50 -9.11 -8.65 22.44
N THR A 51 -9.25 -9.70 23.23
CA THR A 51 -10.38 -9.87 24.15
C THR A 51 -10.27 -9.00 25.40
N ASP A 52 -9.07 -8.49 25.75
CA ASP A 52 -8.83 -7.94 27.10
C ASP A 52 -7.92 -6.70 27.17
N LEU A 53 -7.88 -5.84 26.13
CA LEU A 53 -7.08 -4.60 26.20
C LEU A 53 -7.96 -3.39 26.50
N ASP A 54 -7.57 -2.64 27.53
CA ASP A 54 -8.08 -1.31 27.85
C ASP A 54 -7.97 -0.37 26.63
N GLU A 55 -9.02 0.43 26.38
CA GLU A 55 -9.09 1.43 25.31
C GLU A 55 -7.88 2.36 25.31
N ARG A 56 -7.38 2.74 26.50
CA ARG A 56 -6.17 3.56 26.63
C ARG A 56 -4.94 2.87 26.05
N GLN A 57 -4.80 1.57 26.27
CA GLN A 57 -3.68 0.78 25.72
C GLN A 57 -3.80 0.63 24.21
N ILE A 58 -5.02 0.46 23.69
CA ILE A 58 -5.28 0.42 22.25
C ILE A 58 -4.88 1.76 21.62
N HIS A 59 -5.28 2.89 22.21
CA HIS A 59 -4.96 4.22 21.73
C HIS A 59 -3.44 4.48 21.72
N ILE A 60 -2.74 4.22 22.83
CA ILE A 60 -1.28 4.37 22.92
C ILE A 60 -0.57 3.49 21.88
N SER A 61 -1.04 2.25 21.71
CA SER A 61 -0.47 1.32 20.74
C SER A 61 -0.63 1.82 19.30
N ARG A 62 -1.82 2.32 18.94
CA ARG A 62 -2.09 2.90 17.62
C ARG A 62 -1.22 4.14 17.37
N PHE A 63 -1.14 5.05 18.34
CA PHE A 63 -0.33 6.26 18.26
C PHE A 63 1.16 5.95 18.06
N SER A 64 1.71 5.01 18.85
CA SER A 64 3.10 4.57 18.71
C SER A 64 3.41 3.99 17.33
N SER A 65 2.51 3.19 16.75
CA SER A 65 2.69 2.69 15.38
C SER A 65 2.67 3.78 14.31
N HIS A 66 1.86 4.83 14.50
CA HIS A 66 1.83 5.95 13.56
C HIS A 66 3.15 6.73 13.61
N ILE A 67 3.66 7.03 14.80
CA ILE A 67 4.95 7.67 14.98
C ILE A 67 6.07 6.82 14.37
N ALA A 68 6.13 5.52 14.66
CA ALA A 68 7.14 4.64 14.13
C ALA A 68 7.14 4.62 12.59
N PHE A 69 5.96 4.62 11.98
CA PHE A 69 5.81 4.73 10.53
C PHE A 69 6.33 6.07 9.99
N TYR A 70 6.03 7.20 10.62
CA TYR A 70 6.54 8.50 10.18
C TYR A 70 8.05 8.63 10.33
N ILE A 71 8.61 8.12 11.43
CA ILE A 71 10.07 8.06 11.63
C ILE A 71 10.71 7.20 10.53
N TYR A 72 10.12 6.04 10.22
CA TYR A 72 10.59 5.19 9.13
C TYR A 72 10.64 5.94 7.79
N ILE A 73 9.55 6.62 7.41
CA ILE A 73 9.48 7.40 6.16
C ILE A 73 10.53 8.52 6.17
N ALA A 74 10.66 9.25 7.29
CA ALA A 74 11.65 10.31 7.42
C ALA A 74 13.09 9.79 7.27
N LEU A 75 13.40 8.62 7.85
CA LEU A 75 14.72 8.00 7.73
C LEU A 75 15.01 7.55 6.29
N VAL A 76 14.06 6.91 5.61
CA VAL A 76 14.23 6.52 4.19
C VAL A 76 14.46 7.76 3.32
N LEU A 77 13.67 8.82 3.51
CA LEU A 77 13.83 10.08 2.78
C LEU A 77 15.19 10.74 3.06
N LEU A 78 15.62 10.79 4.33
CA LEU A 78 16.93 11.35 4.69
C LEU A 78 18.06 10.58 4.00
N VAL A 79 17.99 9.24 3.98
CA VAL A 79 18.99 8.41 3.26
C VAL A 79 18.96 8.70 1.76
N MET A 80 17.78 8.80 1.14
CA MET A 80 17.64 9.12 -0.29
C MET A 80 18.21 10.50 -0.62
N VAL A 81 17.87 11.53 0.17
CA VAL A 81 18.36 12.90 0.00
C VAL A 81 19.86 12.97 0.21
N ASN A 82 20.40 12.28 1.23
CA ASN A 82 21.83 12.22 1.47
C ASN A 82 22.57 11.56 0.30
N LYS A 83 22.06 10.45 -0.25
CA LYS A 83 22.64 9.84 -1.47
C LYS A 83 22.63 10.80 -2.65
N PHE A 84 21.50 11.46 -2.89
CA PHE A 84 21.35 12.38 -4.00
C PHE A 84 22.27 13.60 -3.88
N ILE A 85 22.34 14.23 -2.71
CA ILE A 85 23.10 15.46 -2.50
C ILE A 85 24.59 15.18 -2.27
N ALA A 86 24.94 14.23 -1.38
CA ALA A 86 26.32 14.02 -0.96
C ALA A 86 27.11 13.15 -1.94
N VAL A 87 26.46 12.21 -2.61
CA VAL A 87 27.11 11.27 -3.55
C VAL A 87 26.85 11.67 -5.01
N GLY A 88 25.81 12.47 -5.29
CA GLY A 88 25.43 12.82 -6.67
C GLY A 88 24.76 11.67 -7.43
N GLU A 89 24.39 10.60 -6.73
CA GLU A 89 23.76 9.42 -7.30
C GLU A 89 22.25 9.45 -7.10
N ASN A 90 21.48 9.12 -8.15
CA ASN A 90 20.06 8.89 -8.01
C ASN A 90 19.79 7.70 -7.07
N PRO A 91 18.83 7.80 -6.14
CA PRO A 91 18.44 6.66 -5.32
C PRO A 91 18.03 5.48 -6.21
N SER A 92 18.52 4.30 -5.86
CA SER A 92 18.20 3.04 -6.54
C SER A 92 16.76 2.57 -6.23
N ASN A 93 16.24 1.64 -7.03
CA ASN A 93 14.82 1.22 -6.99
C ASN A 93 14.38 0.67 -5.62
N GLU A 94 15.30 0.07 -4.86
CA GLU A 94 15.03 -0.44 -3.52
C GLU A 94 14.60 0.66 -2.54
N PHE A 95 15.11 1.88 -2.67
CA PHE A 95 14.73 2.98 -1.78
C PHE A 95 13.32 3.48 -2.10
N TYR A 96 12.96 3.57 -3.38
CA TYR A 96 11.59 3.88 -3.80
C TYR A 96 10.62 2.80 -3.34
N MET A 97 11.02 1.52 -3.38
CA MET A 97 10.20 0.43 -2.86
C MET A 97 9.98 0.56 -1.36
N LEU A 98 11.05 0.79 -0.59
CA LEU A 98 10.97 1.00 0.87
C LEU A 98 10.09 2.20 1.22
N LEU A 99 10.07 3.26 0.40
CA LEU A 99 9.21 4.41 0.62
C LEU A 99 7.74 4.11 0.26
N LEU A 100 7.49 3.68 -0.98
CA LEU A 100 6.17 3.62 -1.57
C LEU A 100 5.34 2.45 -1.04
N VAL A 101 5.91 1.24 -0.98
CA VAL A 101 5.18 0.02 -0.61
C VAL A 101 4.47 0.17 0.75
N PRO A 102 5.15 0.55 1.85
CA PRO A 102 4.48 0.62 3.14
C PRO A 102 3.52 1.80 3.26
N MET A 103 3.77 2.91 2.55
CA MET A 103 2.86 4.05 2.49
C MET A 103 1.54 3.68 1.81
N VAL A 104 1.65 3.00 0.68
CA VAL A 104 0.51 2.52 -0.12
C VAL A 104 -0.28 1.47 0.65
N ILE A 105 0.39 0.48 1.26
CA ILE A 105 -0.27 -0.53 2.11
C ILE A 105 -1.01 0.14 3.28
N LYS A 106 -0.35 1.06 4.01
CA LYS A 106 -0.98 1.78 5.12
C LYS A 106 -2.18 2.60 4.68
N PHE A 107 -2.09 3.26 3.53
CA PHE A 107 -3.20 4.00 2.94
C PHE A 107 -4.41 3.09 2.68
N PHE A 108 -4.22 1.94 2.03
CA PHE A 108 -5.33 1.03 1.74
C PHE A 108 -5.92 0.39 2.98
N ILE A 109 -5.09 -0.03 3.94
CA ILE A 109 -5.57 -0.52 5.24
C ILE A 109 -6.44 0.55 5.90
N SER A 110 -5.97 1.81 5.94
CA SER A 110 -6.73 2.92 6.51
C SER A 110 -8.07 3.13 5.79
N VAL A 111 -8.09 3.08 4.45
CA VAL A 111 -9.32 3.23 3.66
C VAL A 111 -10.31 2.10 3.98
N PHE A 112 -9.88 0.84 3.98
CA PHE A 112 -10.76 -0.29 4.27
C PHE A 112 -11.23 -0.37 5.72
N GLN A 113 -10.49 0.24 6.66
CA GLN A 113 -10.88 0.30 8.07
C GLN A 113 -11.89 1.41 8.38
N ASN A 114 -11.74 2.56 7.73
CA ASN A 114 -12.55 3.74 8.04
C ASN A 114 -13.84 3.83 7.22
N TYR A 115 -13.96 3.05 6.13
CA TYR A 115 -15.11 3.07 5.24
C TYR A 115 -15.71 1.68 5.09
N GLU A 116 -17.02 1.61 4.80
CA GLU A 116 -17.65 0.36 4.41
C GLU A 116 -16.91 -0.27 3.22
N PRO A 117 -16.73 -1.61 3.18
CA PRO A 117 -15.93 -2.29 2.15
C PRO A 117 -16.30 -1.92 0.71
N ILE A 118 -17.61 -1.77 0.41
CA ILE A 118 -18.10 -1.37 -0.91
C ILE A 118 -17.73 0.10 -1.22
N LYS A 119 -17.88 1.00 -0.23
CA LYS A 119 -17.54 2.43 -0.40
C LYS A 119 -16.04 2.60 -0.61
N ALA A 120 -15.21 1.88 0.16
CA ALA A 120 -13.76 1.85 -0.02
C ALA A 120 -13.37 1.36 -1.43
N ALA A 121 -13.89 0.20 -1.86
CA ALA A 121 -13.62 -0.35 -3.18
C ALA A 121 -14.05 0.61 -4.31
N ARG A 122 -15.21 1.25 -4.17
CA ARG A 122 -15.70 2.26 -5.12
C ARG A 122 -14.77 3.47 -5.23
N SER A 123 -14.32 4.01 -4.10
CA SER A 123 -13.36 5.11 -4.07
C SER A 123 -12.04 4.74 -4.74
N ILE A 124 -11.54 3.53 -4.49
CA ILE A 124 -10.33 3.00 -5.14
C ILE A 124 -10.53 2.93 -6.66
N GLY A 125 -11.63 2.37 -7.16
CA GLY A 125 -11.86 2.29 -8.60
C GLY A 125 -12.00 3.65 -9.29
N PHE A 126 -12.66 4.63 -8.67
CA PHE A 126 -12.69 5.98 -9.24
C PHE A 126 -11.33 6.67 -9.19
N LEU A 127 -10.58 6.51 -8.10
CA LEU A 127 -9.24 7.09 -7.99
C LEU A 127 -8.33 6.53 -9.08
N PHE A 128 -8.22 5.20 -9.19
CA PHE A 128 -7.35 4.59 -10.19
C PHE A 128 -7.86 4.76 -11.61
N GLY A 129 -9.14 4.44 -11.85
CA GLY A 129 -9.75 4.55 -13.16
C GLY A 129 -9.74 5.98 -13.68
N GLY A 130 -10.09 6.95 -12.83
CA GLY A 130 -10.08 8.37 -13.18
C GLY A 130 -8.67 8.91 -13.42
N SER A 131 -7.72 8.60 -12.53
CA SER A 131 -6.33 9.06 -12.68
C SER A 131 -5.69 8.49 -13.95
N TRP A 132 -5.88 7.21 -14.24
CA TRP A 132 -5.33 6.60 -15.46
C TRP A 132 -6.02 7.10 -16.72
N LEU A 133 -7.34 7.27 -16.70
CA LEU A 133 -8.06 7.83 -17.83
C LEU A 133 -7.57 9.24 -18.14
N LEU A 134 -7.28 10.06 -17.12
CA LEU A 134 -6.65 11.35 -17.29
C LEU A 134 -5.26 11.23 -17.94
N PHE A 135 -4.41 10.28 -17.51
CA PHE A 135 -3.13 10.02 -18.17
C PHE A 135 -3.29 9.60 -19.64
N VAL A 136 -4.25 8.72 -19.95
CA VAL A 136 -4.49 8.28 -21.33
C VAL A 136 -4.95 9.44 -22.21
N ILE A 137 -5.84 10.31 -21.71
CA ILE A 137 -6.26 11.53 -22.42
C ILE A 137 -5.05 12.44 -22.69
N LEU A 138 -4.20 12.68 -21.67
CA LEU A 138 -3.03 13.55 -21.82
C LEU A 138 -1.97 12.98 -22.75
N SER A 139 -1.83 11.65 -22.81
CA SER A 139 -0.84 10.96 -23.64
C SER A 139 -1.24 10.88 -25.11
N HIS A 140 -2.51 10.57 -25.39
CA HIS A 140 -2.96 10.18 -26.73
C HIS A 140 -3.98 11.13 -27.37
N GLY A 141 -4.50 12.13 -26.63
CA GLY A 141 -5.56 13.02 -27.12
C GLY A 141 -6.84 12.25 -27.48
N ILE A 142 -7.55 12.71 -28.51
CA ILE A 142 -8.74 12.01 -29.05
C ILE A 142 -8.30 11.22 -30.28
N SER A 143 -7.89 9.97 -30.07
CA SER A 143 -7.36 9.05 -31.09
C SER A 143 -7.93 7.64 -30.92
N ILE A 144 -7.61 6.72 -31.84
CA ILE A 144 -8.05 5.33 -31.74
C ILE A 144 -7.31 4.65 -30.57
N GLU A 145 -6.04 4.99 -30.39
CA GLU A 145 -5.18 4.56 -29.29
C GLU A 145 -5.80 4.94 -27.94
N PHE A 146 -6.35 6.16 -27.82
CA PHE A 146 -7.10 6.59 -26.63
C PHE A 146 -8.23 5.63 -26.29
N ILE A 147 -9.04 5.21 -27.27
CA ILE A 147 -10.20 4.32 -27.02
C ILE A 147 -9.73 2.96 -26.50
N ILE A 148 -8.69 2.40 -27.12
CA ILE A 148 -8.15 1.08 -26.77
C ILE A 148 -7.54 1.11 -25.37
N GLU A 149 -6.72 2.11 -25.07
CA GLU A 149 -6.07 2.23 -23.76
C GLU A 149 -7.02 2.67 -22.65
N ALA A 150 -8.05 3.46 -22.95
CA ALA A 150 -9.04 3.89 -21.96
C ALA A 150 -9.98 2.75 -21.54
N LEU A 151 -10.18 1.73 -22.38
CA LEU A 151 -11.21 0.71 -22.18
C LEU A 151 -11.11 -0.05 -20.84
N PRO A 152 -9.94 -0.53 -20.38
CA PRO A 152 -9.82 -1.17 -19.06
C PRO A 152 -10.16 -0.22 -17.91
N PHE A 153 -9.85 1.07 -18.05
CA PHE A 153 -10.10 2.08 -17.01
C PHE A 153 -11.55 2.54 -17.00
N LEU A 154 -12.18 2.65 -18.17
CA LEU A 154 -13.62 2.87 -18.30
C LEU A 154 -14.41 1.70 -17.68
N LEU A 155 -13.97 0.47 -17.92
CA LEU A 155 -14.54 -0.72 -17.30
C LEU A 155 -14.41 -0.66 -15.77
N LEU A 156 -13.25 -0.24 -15.25
CA LEU A 156 -13.02 -0.06 -13.82
C LEU A 156 -13.94 1.02 -13.22
N ILE A 157 -14.10 2.17 -13.89
CA ILE A 157 -15.03 3.24 -13.48
C ILE A 157 -16.47 2.75 -13.49
N ALA A 158 -16.87 2.02 -14.53
CA ALA A 158 -18.21 1.42 -14.62
C ALA A 158 -18.45 0.43 -13.47
N ALA A 159 -17.48 -0.43 -13.16
CA ALA A 159 -17.56 -1.34 -12.01
C ALA A 159 -17.60 -0.59 -10.68
N ALA A 160 -16.84 0.51 -10.52
CA ALA A 160 -16.91 1.36 -9.34
C ALA A 160 -18.31 1.96 -9.17
N TRP A 161 -18.90 2.51 -10.24
CA TRP A 161 -20.24 3.06 -10.24
C TRP A 161 -21.32 2.02 -9.91
N LEU A 162 -21.24 0.84 -10.53
CA LEU A 162 -22.21 -0.24 -10.38
C LEU A 162 -22.05 -1.04 -9.09
N SER A 163 -20.97 -0.86 -8.33
CA SER A 163 -20.66 -1.66 -7.13
C SER A 163 -21.76 -1.66 -6.07
N CYS A 164 -22.54 -0.58 -5.94
CA CYS A 164 -23.66 -0.52 -4.99
C CYS A 164 -24.88 -1.34 -5.44
N ARG A 165 -25.16 -1.41 -6.74
CA ARG A 165 -26.35 -2.09 -7.31
C ARG A 165 -26.06 -3.53 -7.71
N TYR A 166 -24.87 -3.78 -8.25
CA TYR A 166 -24.41 -5.06 -8.75
C TYR A 166 -23.04 -5.41 -8.15
N PRO A 167 -22.97 -5.75 -6.85
CA PRO A 167 -21.71 -5.99 -6.17
C PRO A 167 -20.97 -7.22 -6.73
N ARG A 168 -21.67 -8.31 -7.09
CA ARG A 168 -21.00 -9.51 -7.63
C ARG A 168 -20.28 -9.25 -8.96
N PRO A 169 -20.93 -8.73 -10.02
CA PRO A 169 -20.22 -8.42 -11.27
C PRO A 169 -19.08 -7.44 -11.05
N SER A 170 -19.29 -6.41 -10.22
CA SER A 170 -18.25 -5.43 -9.93
C SER A 170 -17.03 -6.08 -9.27
N GLY A 171 -17.24 -6.89 -8.23
CA GLY A 171 -16.16 -7.64 -7.56
C GLY A 171 -15.37 -8.54 -8.52
N ILE A 172 -16.06 -9.23 -9.44
CA ILE A 172 -15.41 -10.04 -10.48
C ILE A 172 -14.52 -9.16 -11.37
N VAL A 173 -15.01 -8.00 -11.82
CA VAL A 173 -14.22 -7.08 -12.65
C VAL A 173 -12.96 -6.61 -11.93
N TYR A 174 -13.07 -6.18 -10.66
CA TYR A 174 -11.90 -5.79 -9.85
C TYR A 174 -10.88 -6.93 -9.73
N THR A 175 -11.34 -8.14 -9.42
CA THR A 175 -10.47 -9.31 -9.28
C THR A 175 -9.80 -9.67 -10.60
N VAL A 176 -10.56 -9.72 -11.70
CA VAL A 176 -10.02 -10.05 -13.03
C VAL A 176 -9.00 -9.01 -13.49
N LEU A 177 -9.30 -7.71 -13.34
CA LEU A 177 -8.36 -6.65 -13.69
C LEU A 177 -7.10 -6.71 -12.81
N GLY A 178 -7.25 -6.93 -11.50
CA GLY A 178 -6.12 -7.11 -10.59
C GLY A 178 -5.26 -8.33 -10.93
N LEU A 179 -5.86 -9.46 -11.31
CA LEU A 179 -5.12 -10.65 -11.75
C LEU A 179 -4.44 -10.43 -13.11
N ALA A 180 -5.09 -9.71 -14.02
CA ALA A 180 -4.51 -9.35 -15.31
C ALA A 180 -3.25 -8.49 -15.12
N THR A 181 -3.29 -7.47 -14.25
CA THR A 181 -2.11 -6.65 -13.97
C THR A 181 -1.00 -7.46 -13.30
N VAL A 182 -1.31 -8.39 -12.39
CA VAL A 182 -0.32 -9.36 -11.86
C VAL A 182 0.34 -10.16 -12.97
N TYR A 183 -0.46 -10.73 -13.88
CA TYR A 183 0.05 -11.53 -15.00
C TYR A 183 1.03 -10.73 -15.87
N PHE A 184 0.68 -9.49 -16.23
CA PHE A 184 1.56 -8.62 -17.01
C PHE A 184 2.85 -8.27 -16.26
N TYR A 185 2.79 -7.98 -14.96
CA TYR A 185 4.00 -7.70 -14.18
C TYR A 185 4.92 -8.91 -14.04
N ILE A 186 4.38 -10.12 -13.88
CA ILE A 186 5.19 -11.34 -13.84
C ILE A 186 5.93 -11.53 -15.17
N ARG A 187 5.25 -11.28 -16.30
CA ARG A 187 5.80 -11.45 -17.66
C ARG A 187 6.73 -10.31 -18.11
N SER A 188 6.63 -9.14 -17.50
CA SER A 188 7.47 -7.98 -17.84
C SER A 188 8.95 -8.21 -17.52
N ASN A 189 9.85 -7.52 -18.22
CA ASN A 189 11.29 -7.53 -17.96
C ASN A 189 11.71 -6.48 -16.91
N PHE A 190 10.78 -5.96 -16.12
CA PHE A 190 11.10 -5.00 -15.08
C PHE A 190 11.94 -5.62 -13.96
N ASP A 191 12.72 -4.78 -13.29
CA ASP A 191 13.39 -5.13 -12.04
C ASP A 191 12.37 -5.61 -11.00
N PHE A 192 12.76 -6.57 -10.16
CA PHE A 192 11.99 -7.08 -9.04
C PHE A 192 11.37 -5.96 -8.17
N TYR A 193 12.14 -4.93 -7.82
CA TYR A 193 11.69 -3.82 -6.98
C TYR A 193 10.58 -3.01 -7.67
N VAL A 194 10.72 -2.76 -8.96
CA VAL A 194 9.71 -2.06 -9.76
C VAL A 194 8.44 -2.91 -9.85
N LYS A 195 8.56 -4.22 -10.08
CA LYS A 195 7.42 -5.15 -10.07
C LYS A 195 6.68 -5.11 -8.74
N LEU A 196 7.40 -5.08 -7.61
CA LEU A 196 6.79 -5.04 -6.29
C LEU A 196 6.06 -3.72 -6.01
N ILE A 197 6.66 -2.58 -6.41
CA ILE A 197 6.01 -1.26 -6.32
C ILE A 197 4.72 -1.27 -7.15
N MET A 198 4.81 -1.68 -8.42
CA MET A 198 3.67 -1.71 -9.34
C MET A 198 2.57 -2.66 -8.87
N PHE A 199 2.94 -3.85 -8.38
CA PHE A 199 2.01 -4.78 -7.74
C PHE A 199 1.29 -4.13 -6.56
N THR A 200 2.02 -3.45 -5.67
CA THR A 200 1.45 -2.85 -4.46
C THR A 200 0.55 -1.65 -4.78
N ILE A 201 0.92 -0.84 -5.77
CA ILE A 201 0.17 0.35 -6.19
C ILE A 201 -1.06 -0.02 -6.99
N LEU A 202 -0.98 -0.98 -7.92
CA LEU A 202 -2.06 -1.23 -8.88
C LEU A 202 -2.77 -2.56 -8.65
N SER A 203 -2.04 -3.67 -8.60
CA SER A 203 -2.66 -5.00 -8.51
C SER A 203 -3.33 -5.25 -7.17
N LEU A 204 -2.60 -4.98 -6.08
CA LEU A 204 -3.06 -5.25 -4.72
C LEU A 204 -4.36 -4.51 -4.39
N PRO A 205 -4.53 -3.22 -4.69
CA PRO A 205 -5.75 -2.49 -4.32
C PRO A 205 -6.98 -2.97 -5.10
N LEU A 206 -6.79 -3.35 -6.37
CA LEU A 206 -7.85 -3.96 -7.19
C LEU A 206 -8.26 -5.32 -6.62
N LEU A 207 -7.30 -6.18 -6.28
CA LEU A 207 -7.58 -7.48 -5.67
C LEU A 207 -8.29 -7.34 -4.32
N LEU A 208 -7.80 -6.45 -3.45
CA LEU A 208 -8.42 -6.16 -2.15
C LEU A 208 -9.83 -5.60 -2.32
N SER A 209 -10.06 -4.72 -3.30
CA SER A 209 -11.38 -4.19 -3.61
C SER A 209 -12.35 -5.28 -4.06
N GLY A 210 -11.90 -6.21 -4.92
CA GLY A 210 -12.71 -7.37 -5.32
C GLY A 210 -13.10 -8.24 -4.13
N VAL A 211 -12.13 -8.62 -3.28
CA VAL A 211 -12.37 -9.41 -2.06
C VAL A 211 -13.30 -8.69 -1.09
N ALA A 212 -13.08 -7.39 -0.86
CA ALA A 212 -13.90 -6.55 0.02
C ALA A 212 -15.37 -6.52 -0.42
N ILE A 213 -15.62 -6.39 -1.74
CA ILE A 213 -16.97 -6.45 -2.28
C ILE A 213 -17.61 -7.83 -2.06
N PHE A 214 -16.88 -8.93 -2.29
CA PHE A 214 -17.42 -10.27 -2.05
C PHE A 214 -17.79 -10.52 -0.59
N LEU A 215 -16.92 -10.12 0.35
CA LEU A 215 -17.17 -10.26 1.78
C LEU A 215 -18.40 -9.47 2.23
N SER A 216 -18.61 -8.26 1.70
CA SER A 216 -19.74 -7.41 2.05
C SER A 216 -21.12 -8.02 1.68
N ILE A 217 -21.17 -8.86 0.64
CA ILE A 217 -22.42 -9.50 0.20
C ILE A 217 -22.89 -10.53 1.23
N ASN A 218 -21.96 -11.26 1.86
CA ASN A 218 -22.29 -12.29 2.83
C ASN A 218 -22.82 -11.67 4.13
N ILE A 219 -22.28 -10.52 4.53
CA ILE A 219 -22.74 -9.79 5.73
C ILE A 219 -24.21 -9.37 5.57
N ARG A 220 -24.59 -8.76 4.42
CA ARG A 220 -25.98 -8.35 4.17
C ARG A 220 -26.98 -9.50 4.13
N LYS A 221 -26.55 -10.72 3.80
CA LYS A 221 -27.42 -11.90 3.79
C LYS A 221 -27.65 -12.50 5.18
N GLY A 222 -26.79 -12.20 6.15
CA GLY A 222 -26.95 -12.66 7.54
C GLY A 222 -27.83 -11.74 8.40
N GLU A 223 -28.20 -10.58 7.88
CA GLU A 223 -29.06 -9.58 8.53
C GLU A 223 -30.52 -9.59 8.02
N LEU A 224 -30.84 -10.51 7.09
CA LEU A 224 -32.18 -10.73 6.52
C LEU A 224 -32.66 -12.15 6.83
#